data_AF-A0AAN6MLZ2-F1
#
_entry.id   AF-A0AAN6MLZ2-F1
#
_cell.length_a   1.000
_cell.length_b   1.000
_cell.length_c   1.000
_cell.angle_alpha   90.00
_cell.angle_beta   90.00
_cell.angle_gamma   90.00
#
_symmetry.space_group_name_H-M   'P 1'
#
loop_
_entity.id
_entity.type
_entity.pdbx_description
1 polymer ?
#
loop_
_entity_poly.entity_id
_entity_poly.type
_entity_poly.pdbx_seq_one_letter_code
_entity_poly.pdbx_strand_id
1 'polypeptide(L)'
;MADAENGRTVKDRVARNGREYISYSDGTSFTRRLDRVSGQPISDWTEVERTVEDNPLSAPDPVQPRYLMVIAEHQAENEPKHWSLFSHVPNAMGAGPGQMWQVTGDAEFMHFEQAAGVDRMSSPDFAWHQVLSQDLSDEQLARVEEIVRTEKPPSAPNRASVKEHCQGWTVRVVKRLVDEGIVQREGVVEMLEGYMDPIRN
;
A
#
# COMPACT_ATOMS: atom_id res chain seq x y z
N MET A 1 -31.94 -17.44 -19.19
CA MET A 1 -32.03 -18.50 -20.23
C MET A 1 -31.47 -19.77 -19.61
N ALA A 2 -32.28 -20.82 -19.51
CA ALA A 2 -31.89 -22.10 -18.95
C ALA A 2 -31.10 -22.89 -20.00
N ASP A 3 -29.88 -23.34 -19.68
CA ASP A 3 -29.24 -24.41 -20.44
C ASP A 3 -29.88 -25.73 -20.02
N ALA A 4 -30.69 -26.28 -20.92
CA ALA A 4 -31.71 -27.31 -20.66
C ALA A 4 -31.17 -28.75 -20.67
N GLU A 5 -29.89 -28.99 -20.38
CA GLU A 5 -29.32 -30.34 -20.48
C GLU A 5 -29.17 -31.11 -19.17
N ASN A 6 -29.44 -30.52 -18.00
CA ASN A 6 -29.29 -31.28 -16.73
C ASN A 6 -30.25 -30.93 -15.59
N GLY A 7 -31.31 -30.16 -15.84
CA GLY A 7 -32.28 -29.78 -14.79
C GLY A 7 -31.71 -28.91 -13.66
N ARG A 8 -30.48 -28.41 -13.81
CA ARG A 8 -29.78 -27.58 -12.83
C ARG A 8 -30.01 -26.10 -13.13
N THR A 9 -30.40 -25.33 -12.12
CA THR A 9 -30.54 -23.88 -12.26
C THR A 9 -29.18 -23.21 -12.23
N VAL A 10 -28.84 -22.47 -13.27
CA VAL A 10 -27.62 -21.66 -13.35
C VAL A 10 -27.74 -20.48 -12.37
N LYS A 11 -26.76 -20.37 -11.47
CA LYS A 11 -26.61 -19.26 -10.51
C LYS A 11 -25.82 -18.12 -11.12
N ASP A 12 -24.71 -18.44 -11.78
CA ASP A 12 -23.82 -17.45 -12.38
C ASP A 12 -23.11 -18.01 -13.63
N ARG A 13 -22.81 -17.14 -14.58
CA ARG A 13 -22.09 -17.48 -15.81
C ARG A 13 -21.23 -16.30 -16.25
N VAL A 14 -19.92 -16.47 -16.23
CA VAL A 14 -18.95 -15.40 -16.48
C VAL A 14 -17.86 -15.87 -17.43
N ALA A 15 -17.47 -15.02 -18.39
CA ALA A 15 -16.30 -15.22 -19.22
C ALA A 15 -15.19 -14.25 -18.83
N ARG A 16 -13.99 -14.75 -18.52
CA ARG A 16 -12.79 -13.95 -18.19
C ARG A 16 -11.50 -14.65 -18.60
N ASN A 17 -10.51 -13.90 -19.07
CA ASN A 17 -9.15 -14.38 -19.41
C ASN A 17 -9.07 -15.55 -20.41
N GLY A 18 -10.05 -15.67 -21.33
CA GLY A 18 -10.13 -16.78 -22.30
C GLY A 18 -10.70 -18.06 -21.69
N ARG A 19 -11.48 -17.95 -20.62
CA ARG A 19 -12.22 -19.06 -20.01
C ARG A 19 -13.64 -18.64 -19.70
N GLU A 20 -14.54 -19.59 -19.80
CA GLU A 20 -15.92 -19.46 -19.38
C GLU A 20 -16.13 -20.32 -18.13
N TYR A 21 -16.88 -19.77 -17.19
CA TYR A 21 -17.24 -20.39 -15.93
C TYR A 21 -18.77 -20.41 -15.83
N ILE A 22 -19.31 -21.54 -15.41
CA ILE A 22 -20.73 -21.68 -15.09
C ILE A 22 -20.87 -22.30 -13.71
N SER A 23 -21.67 -21.67 -12.86
CA SER A 23 -21.95 -22.13 -11.50
C SER A 23 -23.43 -22.41 -11.37
N TYR A 24 -23.77 -23.57 -10.84
CA TYR A 24 -25.15 -24.00 -10.63
C TYR A 24 -25.57 -23.80 -9.15
N SER A 25 -26.87 -23.74 -8.94
CA SER A 25 -27.49 -23.59 -7.61
C SER A 25 -27.23 -24.77 -6.66
N ASP A 26 -26.88 -25.95 -7.19
CA ASP A 26 -26.46 -27.13 -6.41
C ASP A 26 -25.00 -27.06 -5.93
N GLY A 27 -24.29 -25.96 -6.26
CA GLY A 27 -22.90 -25.74 -5.90
C GLY A 27 -21.91 -26.52 -6.77
N THR A 28 -22.33 -27.03 -7.93
CA THR A 28 -21.40 -27.53 -8.95
C THR A 28 -20.95 -26.39 -9.85
N SER A 29 -19.67 -26.39 -10.20
CA SER A 29 -19.07 -25.39 -11.09
C SER A 29 -18.25 -26.07 -12.18
N PHE A 30 -18.38 -25.55 -13.39
CA PHE A 30 -17.67 -26.05 -14.56
C PHE A 30 -16.90 -24.91 -15.21
N THR A 31 -15.75 -25.25 -15.81
CA THR A 31 -14.96 -24.33 -16.61
C THR A 31 -14.68 -24.91 -17.98
N ARG A 32 -14.63 -24.05 -19.01
CA ARG A 32 -14.14 -24.39 -20.35
C ARG A 32 -13.27 -23.29 -20.90
N ARG A 33 -12.36 -23.64 -21.81
CA ARG A 33 -11.50 -22.68 -22.51
C ARG A 33 -12.25 -22.09 -23.70
N LEU A 34 -12.08 -20.78 -23.87
CA LEU A 34 -12.53 -20.06 -25.04
C LEU A 34 -11.31 -19.66 -25.89
N ASP A 35 -11.46 -19.71 -27.21
CA ASP A 35 -10.56 -19.04 -28.11
C ASP A 35 -10.60 -17.53 -27.85
N ARG A 36 -9.44 -16.91 -27.68
CA ARG A 36 -9.35 -15.50 -27.26
C ARG A 36 -9.76 -14.50 -28.35
N VAL A 37 -9.76 -14.93 -29.61
CA VAL A 37 -10.03 -14.06 -30.76
C VAL A 37 -11.48 -14.15 -31.19
N SER A 38 -12.03 -15.36 -31.24
CA SER A 38 -13.40 -15.64 -31.68
C SER A 38 -14.41 -15.77 -30.54
N GLY A 39 -13.93 -15.93 -29.29
CA GLY A 39 -14.78 -16.16 -28.12
C GLY A 39 -15.45 -17.53 -28.09
N GLN A 40 -15.15 -18.40 -29.05
CA GLN A 40 -15.78 -19.72 -29.19
C GLN A 40 -15.14 -20.75 -28.25
N PRO A 41 -15.91 -21.73 -27.74
CA PRO A 41 -15.35 -22.81 -26.94
C PRO A 41 -14.33 -23.64 -27.72
N ILE A 42 -13.16 -23.86 -27.12
CA ILE A 42 -12.10 -24.74 -27.65
C ILE A 42 -11.85 -25.95 -26.76
N SER A 43 -12.59 -26.08 -25.66
CA SER A 43 -12.61 -27.28 -24.83
C SER A 43 -14.03 -27.57 -24.36
N ASP A 44 -14.25 -28.83 -24.02
CA ASP A 44 -15.45 -29.24 -23.29
C ASP A 44 -15.45 -28.67 -21.86
N TRP A 45 -16.62 -28.70 -21.24
CA TRP A 45 -16.78 -28.36 -19.83
C TRP A 45 -16.05 -29.38 -18.97
N THR A 46 -15.14 -28.89 -18.13
CA THR A 46 -14.47 -29.69 -17.10
C THR A 46 -15.02 -29.28 -15.75
N GLU A 47 -15.42 -30.25 -14.94
CA GLU A 47 -15.84 -30.01 -13.57
C GLU A 47 -14.67 -29.43 -12.78
N VAL A 48 -14.91 -28.32 -12.10
CA VAL A 48 -13.92 -27.74 -11.19
C VAL A 48 -14.02 -28.55 -9.91
N GLU A 49 -13.06 -29.46 -9.69
CA GLU A 49 -12.92 -30.11 -8.38
C GLU A 49 -12.85 -29.02 -7.31
N ARG A 50 -13.73 -29.12 -6.32
CA ARG A 50 -13.76 -28.21 -5.18
C ARG A 50 -12.42 -28.30 -4.44
N THR A 51 -11.48 -27.46 -4.84
CA THR A 51 -10.52 -26.93 -3.88
C THR A 51 -11.32 -26.15 -2.85
N VAL A 52 -10.89 -26.25 -1.60
CA VAL A 52 -11.64 -25.90 -0.38
C VAL A 52 -11.85 -24.38 -0.22
N GLU A 53 -12.10 -23.65 -1.32
CA GLU A 53 -12.25 -22.20 -1.38
C GLU A 53 -13.72 -21.74 -1.24
N ASP A 54 -14.70 -22.65 -1.31
CA ASP A 54 -16.13 -22.31 -1.23
C ASP A 54 -16.84 -22.89 0.02
N ASN A 55 -16.17 -22.82 1.18
CA ASN A 55 -16.84 -23.01 2.47
C ASN A 55 -17.35 -21.64 2.94
N PRO A 56 -18.62 -21.44 3.34
CA PRO A 56 -19.07 -20.20 3.97
C PRO A 56 -18.43 -19.95 5.36
N LEU A 57 -17.52 -20.83 5.76
CA LEU A 57 -16.66 -20.76 6.93
C LEU A 57 -15.17 -20.71 6.57
N SER A 58 -14.82 -20.42 5.30
CA SER A 58 -13.44 -20.09 4.93
C SER A 58 -13.01 -18.94 5.84
N ALA A 59 -11.99 -19.20 6.65
CA ALA A 59 -11.33 -18.16 7.43
C ALA A 59 -11.10 -16.96 6.50
N PRO A 60 -11.28 -15.71 6.97
CA PRO A 60 -11.03 -14.55 6.13
C PRO A 60 -9.67 -14.74 5.47
N ASP A 61 -9.58 -14.43 4.17
CA ASP A 61 -8.29 -14.28 3.48
C ASP A 61 -7.34 -13.63 4.48
N PRO A 62 -6.14 -14.21 4.71
CA PRO A 62 -5.24 -13.66 5.72
C PRO A 62 -5.12 -12.17 5.46
N VAL A 63 -5.62 -11.36 6.41
CA VAL A 63 -5.63 -9.90 6.30
C VAL A 63 -4.21 -9.53 5.95
N GLN A 64 -3.99 -9.11 4.70
CA GLN A 64 -2.64 -8.86 4.24
C GLN A 64 -2.09 -7.74 5.12
N PRO A 65 -1.00 -7.99 5.85
CA PRO A 65 -0.56 -7.08 6.88
C PRO A 65 -0.21 -5.74 6.25
N ARG A 66 -0.72 -4.64 6.82
CA ARG A 66 -0.43 -3.29 6.34
C ARG A 66 0.90 -2.82 6.91
N TYR A 67 1.76 -2.32 6.04
CA TYR A 67 3.09 -1.87 6.42
C TYR A 67 3.09 -0.34 6.55
N LEU A 68 3.84 0.18 7.52
CA LEU A 68 4.19 1.58 7.64
C LEU A 68 5.70 1.74 7.47
N MET A 69 6.14 2.71 6.69
CA MET A 69 7.56 2.96 6.44
C MET A 69 7.89 4.42 6.21
N VAL A 70 9.16 4.76 6.38
CA VAL A 70 9.76 5.95 5.78
C VAL A 70 10.25 5.58 4.38
N ILE A 71 9.93 6.40 3.39
CA ILE A 71 10.50 6.35 2.04
C ILE A 71 11.40 7.57 1.87
N ALA A 72 12.62 7.34 1.40
CA ALA A 72 13.53 8.38 0.97
C ALA A 72 13.68 8.35 -0.56
N GLU A 73 13.60 9.53 -1.16
CA GLU A 73 13.78 9.73 -2.58
C GLU A 73 14.90 10.73 -2.87
N HIS A 74 15.59 10.51 -3.97
CA HIS A 74 16.52 11.48 -4.54
C HIS A 74 15.77 12.72 -5.01
N GLN A 75 16.39 13.88 -4.80
CA GLN A 75 15.97 15.14 -5.40
C GLN A 75 16.98 15.56 -6.48
N ALA A 76 16.95 16.83 -6.87
CA ALA A 76 17.98 17.40 -7.72
C ALA A 76 19.40 17.16 -7.16
N GLU A 77 20.39 17.19 -8.04
CA GLU A 77 21.77 16.94 -7.66
C GLU A 77 22.22 17.87 -6.53
N ASN A 78 22.83 17.30 -5.49
CA ASN A 78 23.27 17.99 -4.27
C ASN A 78 22.17 18.51 -3.33
N GLU A 79 20.90 18.22 -3.59
CA GLU A 79 19.81 18.48 -2.65
C GLU A 79 19.68 17.36 -1.61
N PRO A 80 19.22 17.67 -0.38
CA PRO A 80 18.82 16.66 0.61
C PRO A 80 17.77 15.70 0.03
N LYS A 81 17.83 14.43 0.45
CA LYS A 81 16.78 13.47 0.07
C LYS A 81 15.43 13.92 0.60
N HIS A 82 14.38 13.68 -0.19
CA HIS A 82 13.02 13.90 0.28
C HIS A 82 12.54 12.72 1.11
N TRP A 83 12.01 12.96 2.30
CA TRP A 83 11.45 11.90 3.14
C TRP A 83 9.94 12.03 3.24
N SER A 84 9.27 10.88 3.21
CA SER A 84 7.83 10.77 3.38
C SER A 84 7.49 9.55 4.23
N LEU A 85 6.35 9.60 4.94
CA LEU A 85 5.73 8.40 5.49
C LEU A 85 4.87 7.73 4.41
N PHE A 86 4.93 6.42 4.36
CA PHE A 86 4.19 5.62 3.40
C PHE A 86 3.56 4.41 4.09
N SER A 87 2.28 4.17 3.84
CA SER A 87 1.54 3.02 4.33
C SER A 87 0.91 2.28 3.17
N HIS A 88 1.11 0.97 3.09
CA HIS A 88 0.54 0.17 2.00
C HIS A 88 0.33 -1.28 2.42
N VAL A 89 -0.46 -2.00 1.61
CA VAL A 89 -0.59 -3.45 1.70
C VAL A 89 0.33 -4.05 0.62
N PRO A 90 1.42 -4.75 0.99
CA PRO A 90 2.39 -5.26 0.04
C PRO A 90 1.81 -6.39 -0.81
N ASN A 91 2.06 -6.33 -2.11
CA ASN A 91 1.80 -7.44 -3.03
C ASN A 91 2.87 -8.54 -2.88
N ALA A 92 2.78 -9.59 -3.72
CA ALA A 92 3.74 -10.71 -3.68
C ALA A 92 5.22 -10.32 -3.88
N MET A 93 5.50 -9.14 -4.43
CA MET A 93 6.85 -8.58 -4.61
C MET A 93 7.26 -7.62 -3.48
N GLY A 94 6.44 -7.45 -2.45
CA GLY A 94 6.68 -6.50 -1.36
C GLY A 94 6.41 -5.05 -1.73
N ALA A 95 5.81 -4.78 -2.90
CA ALA A 95 5.50 -3.43 -3.40
C ALA A 95 3.99 -3.16 -3.45
N GLY A 96 3.56 -1.95 -3.78
CA GLY A 96 2.14 -1.71 -4.06
C GLY A 96 1.69 -0.28 -3.83
N PRO A 97 0.51 0.10 -4.36
CA PRO A 97 -0.08 1.40 -4.12
C PRO A 97 -0.48 1.55 -2.65
N GLY A 98 -0.32 2.76 -2.13
CA GLY A 98 -0.59 3.06 -0.74
C GLY A 98 -0.93 4.53 -0.48
N GLN A 99 -0.92 4.87 0.80
CA GLN A 99 -1.14 6.20 1.32
C GLN A 99 0.22 6.82 1.67
N MET A 100 0.46 8.03 1.19
CA MET A 100 1.66 8.81 1.48
C MET A 100 1.29 10.07 2.26
N TRP A 101 2.16 10.44 3.20
CA TRP A 101 2.14 11.73 3.90
C TRP A 101 3.53 12.35 3.90
N GLN A 102 3.59 13.64 3.60
CA GLN A 102 4.85 14.36 3.45
C GLN A 102 4.68 15.84 3.78
N VAL A 103 5.79 16.54 3.88
CA VAL A 103 5.82 18.00 3.82
C VAL A 103 6.69 18.43 2.64
N THR A 104 6.17 19.28 1.78
CA THR A 104 6.87 19.78 0.59
C THR A 104 7.00 21.31 0.66
N GLY A 105 7.76 21.91 -0.25
CA GLY A 105 8.10 23.32 -0.22
C GLY A 105 9.57 23.55 0.13
N ASP A 106 9.95 24.82 0.23
CA ASP A 106 11.29 25.18 0.69
C ASP A 106 11.38 25.14 2.22
N ALA A 107 12.58 25.13 2.77
CA ALA A 107 12.79 25.04 4.22
C ALA A 107 12.31 26.28 5.01
N GLU A 108 11.97 27.38 4.33
CA GLU A 108 11.40 28.58 4.94
C GLU A 108 9.88 28.42 5.09
N PHE A 109 9.24 27.73 4.15
CA PHE A 109 7.81 27.54 4.10
C PHE A 109 7.42 26.17 3.54
N MET A 110 7.51 25.13 4.39
CA MET A 110 6.97 23.82 4.05
C MET A 110 5.49 23.72 4.38
N HIS A 111 4.75 22.92 3.60
CA HIS A 111 3.34 22.62 3.83
C HIS A 111 3.10 21.12 3.77
N PHE A 112 2.12 20.66 4.55
CA PHE A 112 1.72 19.26 4.59
C PHE A 112 0.97 18.86 3.32
N GLU A 113 1.29 17.69 2.79
CA GLU A 113 0.61 17.06 1.67
C GLU A 113 0.37 15.58 1.92
N GLN A 114 -0.69 15.06 1.31
CA GLN A 114 -1.03 13.64 1.33
C GLN A 114 -1.48 13.17 -0.04
N ALA A 115 -1.19 11.92 -0.38
CA ALA A 115 -1.62 11.30 -1.63
C ALA A 115 -2.03 9.84 -1.39
N ALA A 116 -3.11 9.40 -2.04
CA ALA A 116 -3.62 8.04 -1.97
C ALA A 116 -3.41 7.30 -3.30
N GLY A 117 -3.24 5.99 -3.24
CA GLY A 117 -3.10 5.14 -4.43
C GLY A 117 -1.76 5.29 -5.15
N VAL A 118 -0.73 5.80 -4.48
CA VAL A 118 0.61 6.01 -5.05
C VAL A 118 1.51 4.84 -4.75
N ASP A 119 2.32 4.41 -5.73
CA ASP A 119 3.37 3.40 -5.51
C ASP A 119 4.73 4.10 -5.50
N ARG A 120 5.26 4.34 -4.29
CA ARG A 120 6.52 5.07 -4.10
C ARG A 120 7.75 4.18 -4.18
N MET A 121 7.60 2.86 -4.02
CA MET A 121 8.72 1.93 -4.14
C MET A 121 9.09 1.66 -5.60
N SER A 122 8.16 1.87 -6.52
CA SER A 122 8.40 1.81 -7.96
C SER A 122 8.84 3.16 -8.57
N SER A 123 9.07 4.19 -7.74
CA SER A 123 9.51 5.52 -8.19
C SER A 123 10.93 5.46 -8.77
N PRO A 124 11.22 6.14 -9.89
CA PRO A 124 12.60 6.22 -10.41
C PRO A 124 13.54 6.97 -9.45
N ASP A 125 12.99 7.83 -8.60
CA ASP A 125 13.74 8.60 -7.61
C ASP A 125 13.89 7.85 -6.28
N PHE A 126 13.37 6.62 -6.17
CA PHE A 126 13.49 5.81 -4.96
C PHE A 126 14.96 5.62 -4.56
N ALA A 127 15.30 5.98 -3.32
CA ALA A 127 16.64 5.80 -2.77
C ALA A 127 16.69 4.62 -1.80
N TRP A 128 15.87 4.67 -0.75
CA TRP A 128 15.78 3.64 0.26
C TRP A 128 14.46 3.73 1.03
N HIS A 129 14.14 2.69 1.78
CA HIS A 129 13.02 2.69 2.72
C HIS A 129 13.42 2.12 4.07
N GLN A 130 12.69 2.50 5.11
CA GLN A 130 12.77 1.92 6.44
C GLN A 130 11.39 1.49 6.90
N VAL A 131 11.17 0.19 7.05
CA VAL A 131 9.95 -0.36 7.63
C VAL A 131 9.86 -0.01 9.12
N LEU A 132 8.77 0.63 9.51
CA LEU A 132 8.46 1.05 10.89
C LEU A 132 7.51 0.07 11.57
N SER A 133 6.51 -0.42 10.84
CA SER A 133 5.58 -1.47 11.27
C SER A 133 5.26 -2.39 10.10
N GLN A 134 5.11 -3.68 10.39
CA GLN A 134 4.68 -4.70 9.43
C GLN A 134 3.29 -5.24 9.73
N ASP A 135 2.59 -4.71 10.74
CA ASP A 135 1.25 -5.16 11.13
C ASP A 135 0.45 -3.97 11.68
N LEU A 136 0.26 -2.97 10.82
CA LEU A 136 -0.43 -1.74 11.19
C LEU A 136 -1.94 -1.96 11.18
N SER A 137 -2.56 -1.97 12.36
CA SER A 137 -4.02 -2.07 12.49
C SER A 137 -4.74 -0.84 11.94
N ASP A 138 -6.04 -0.95 11.69
CA ASP A 138 -6.85 0.21 11.26
C ASP A 138 -6.91 1.32 12.32
N GLU A 139 -6.93 0.96 13.60
CA GLU A 139 -6.88 1.93 14.72
C GLU A 139 -5.53 2.66 14.74
N GLN A 140 -4.42 1.94 14.58
CA GLN A 140 -3.09 2.53 14.49
C GLN A 140 -2.95 3.41 13.25
N LEU A 141 -3.51 3.00 12.11
CA LEU A 141 -3.52 3.81 10.89
C LEU A 141 -4.29 5.14 11.11
N ALA A 142 -5.49 5.09 11.69
CA ALA A 142 -6.25 6.29 12.01
C ALA A 142 -5.44 7.23 12.93
N ARG A 143 -4.69 6.65 13.87
CA ARG A 143 -3.83 7.43 14.75
C ARG A 143 -2.62 8.02 14.03
N VAL A 144 -1.99 7.29 13.12
CA VAL A 144 -0.94 7.81 12.22
C VAL A 144 -1.47 9.02 11.44
N GLU A 145 -2.67 8.91 10.86
CA GLU A 145 -3.29 10.01 10.11
C GLU A 145 -3.52 11.27 10.95
N GLU A 146 -3.94 11.12 12.20
CA GLU A 146 -4.10 12.25 13.11
C GLU A 146 -2.74 12.89 13.46
N ILE A 147 -1.73 12.08 13.74
CA ILE A 147 -0.39 12.55 14.09
C ILE A 147 0.21 13.35 12.94
N VAL A 148 0.23 12.80 11.72
CA VAL A 148 0.84 13.48 10.57
C VAL A 148 0.12 14.78 10.21
N ARG A 149 -1.20 14.87 10.42
CA ARG A 149 -1.98 16.09 10.16
C ARG A 149 -1.77 17.17 11.21
N THR A 150 -1.47 16.77 12.46
CA THR A 150 -1.29 17.71 13.58
C THR A 150 0.15 18.15 13.76
N GLU A 151 1.11 17.38 13.24
CA GLU A 151 2.53 17.71 13.30
C GLU A 151 2.86 18.91 12.39
N LYS A 152 3.35 19.99 12.99
CA LYS A 152 3.57 21.25 12.27
C LYS A 152 4.68 21.11 11.22
N PRO A 153 4.41 21.46 9.95
CA PRO A 153 5.46 21.55 8.93
C PRO A 153 6.58 22.52 9.34
N PRO A 154 7.84 22.25 8.94
CA PRO A 154 8.95 23.17 9.16
C PRO A 154 8.67 24.54 8.54
N SER A 155 9.04 25.60 9.26
CA SER A 155 8.87 26.97 8.81
C SER A 155 9.93 27.86 9.44
N ALA A 156 10.50 28.77 8.67
CA ALA A 156 11.47 29.76 9.14
C ALA A 156 11.17 31.14 8.53
N PRO A 157 11.41 32.24 9.26
CA PRO A 157 11.17 33.59 8.74
C PRO A 157 12.16 33.99 7.63
N ASN A 158 13.28 33.29 7.51
CA ASN A 158 14.29 33.46 6.47
C ASN A 158 15.23 32.23 6.43
N ARG A 159 15.95 32.07 5.32
CA ARG A 159 16.94 31.01 5.08
C ARG A 159 17.96 30.83 6.20
N ALA A 160 18.51 31.93 6.73
CA ALA A 160 19.51 31.87 7.80
C ALA A 160 18.96 31.31 9.13
N SER A 161 17.63 31.32 9.30
CA SER A 161 16.93 30.81 10.49
C SER A 161 16.41 29.40 10.32
N VAL A 162 16.69 28.73 9.18
CA VAL A 162 16.30 27.34 8.95
C VAL A 162 17.02 26.43 9.94
N LYS A 163 16.25 25.60 10.62
CA LYS A 163 16.72 24.62 11.61
C LYS A 163 16.32 23.19 11.28
N GLU A 164 15.59 23.01 10.18
CA GLU A 164 14.96 21.76 9.82
C GLU A 164 14.41 21.81 8.39
N HIS A 165 14.27 20.65 7.76
CA HIS A 165 13.53 20.38 6.52
C HIS A 165 12.63 19.13 6.69
N CYS A 166 12.10 18.59 5.59
CA CYS A 166 11.13 17.49 5.60
C CYS A 166 11.55 16.25 6.40
N GLN A 167 12.85 15.94 6.42
CA GLN A 167 13.40 14.80 7.16
C GLN A 167 13.20 14.95 8.67
N GLY A 168 13.37 16.15 9.22
CA GLY A 168 13.17 16.38 10.65
C GLY A 168 11.69 16.27 11.03
N TRP A 169 10.78 16.72 10.17
CA TRP A 169 9.34 16.51 10.36
C TRP A 169 9.02 15.02 10.40
N THR A 170 9.57 14.22 9.48
CA THR A 170 9.43 12.76 9.49
C THR A 170 9.96 12.16 10.79
N VAL A 171 11.14 12.57 11.27
CA VAL A 171 11.70 12.09 12.54
C VAL A 171 10.80 12.43 13.73
N ARG A 172 10.25 13.65 13.81
CA ARG A 172 9.29 14.01 14.87
C ARG A 172 8.04 13.16 14.84
N VAL A 173 7.48 12.93 13.66
CA VAL A 173 6.33 12.02 13.49
C VAL A 173 6.69 10.62 13.99
N VAL A 174 7.81 10.05 13.54
CA VAL A 174 8.24 8.71 13.94
C VAL A 174 8.47 8.62 15.45
N LYS A 175 9.07 9.64 16.06
CA LYS A 175 9.24 9.72 17.51
C LYS A 175 7.91 9.66 18.24
N ARG A 176 6.91 10.43 17.79
CA ARG A 176 5.56 10.39 18.37
C ARG A 176 4.88 9.03 18.17
N LEU A 177 5.10 8.36 17.04
CA LEU A 177 4.60 7.01 16.80
C LEU A 177 5.26 5.95 17.69
N VAL A 178 6.54 6.13 18.04
CA VAL A 178 7.24 5.28 19.03
C VAL A 178 6.68 5.53 20.42
N ASP A 179 6.50 6.80 20.81
CA ASP A 179 5.95 7.18 22.12
C ASP A 179 4.53 6.63 22.34
N GLU A 180 3.74 6.49 21.26
CA GLU A 180 2.40 5.91 21.28
C GLU A 180 2.38 4.38 21.05
N GLY A 181 3.53 3.72 20.94
CA GLY A 181 3.64 2.26 20.82
C GLY A 181 3.20 1.69 19.47
N ILE A 182 3.00 2.54 18.46
CA ILE A 182 2.67 2.15 17.08
C ILE A 182 3.91 1.57 16.38
N VAL A 183 5.08 2.15 16.67
CA VAL A 183 6.38 1.68 16.18
C VAL A 183 7.14 1.06 17.33
N GLN A 184 7.35 -0.25 17.28
CA GLN A 184 7.97 -1.01 18.38
C GLN A 184 9.47 -1.25 18.17
N ARG A 185 10.03 -0.79 17.04
CA ARG A 185 11.45 -0.98 16.73
C ARG A 185 12.32 -0.03 17.55
N GLU A 186 13.01 -0.59 18.54
CA GLU A 186 14.00 0.13 19.33
C GLU A 186 15.13 0.69 18.43
N GLY A 187 15.60 1.90 18.75
CA GLY A 187 16.70 2.55 18.02
C GLY A 187 16.35 3.13 16.64
N VAL A 188 15.08 3.04 16.20
CA VAL A 188 14.69 3.49 14.85
C VAL A 188 14.80 5.00 14.67
N VAL A 189 14.52 5.78 15.73
CA VAL A 189 14.60 7.24 15.70
C VAL A 189 16.06 7.67 15.58
N GLU A 190 16.94 7.13 16.42
CA GLU A 190 18.38 7.42 16.42
C GLU A 190 19.03 7.03 15.10
N MET A 191 18.60 5.89 14.54
CA MET A 191 19.05 5.44 13.22
C MET A 191 18.63 6.42 12.11
N LEU A 192 17.36 6.85 12.11
CA LEU A 192 16.88 7.84 11.14
C LEU A 192 17.58 9.19 11.32
N GLU A 193 17.76 9.68 12.54
CA GLU A 193 18.53 10.90 12.83
C GLU A 193 19.96 10.79 12.27
N GLY A 194 20.59 9.62 12.34
CA GLY A 194 21.90 9.35 11.74
C GLY A 194 21.93 9.34 10.21
N TYR A 195 20.78 9.20 9.54
CA TYR A 195 20.63 9.28 8.08
C TYR A 195 20.20 10.65 7.59
N MET A 196 19.90 11.60 8.48
CA MET A 196 19.50 12.94 8.07
C MET A 196 20.63 13.63 7.31
N ASP A 197 20.28 14.23 6.18
CA ASP A 197 21.16 15.13 5.44
C ASP A 197 21.35 16.42 6.25
N PRO A 198 22.52 17.08 6.15
CA PRO A 198 22.78 18.30 6.89
C PRO A 198 21.92 19.46 6.36
N ILE A 199 21.52 20.34 7.28
CA ILE A 199 20.84 21.60 6.93
C ILE A 199 21.86 22.51 6.24
N ARG A 200 21.55 22.91 5.00
CA ARG A 200 22.38 23.83 4.22
C ARG A 200 21.72 25.21 4.21
N ASN A 201 22.28 26.12 4.99
CA ASN A 201 21.89 27.53 5.04
C ASN A 201 22.60 28.34 3.95
#